data_AF-A0A1R0WH91-F1
#
_entry.id   AF-A0A1R0WH91-F1
#
_cell.length_a   1.000
_cell.length_b   1.000
_cell.length_c   1.000
_cell.angle_alpha   90.00
_cell.angle_beta   90.00
_cell.angle_gamma   90.00
#
_symmetry.space_group_name_H-M   'P 1'
#
loop_
_entity.id
_entity.type
_entity.pdbx_description
1 polymer ?
#
loop_
_entity_poly.entity_id
_entity_poly.type
_entity_poly.pdbx_seq_one_letter_code
_entity_poly.pdbx_strand_id
1 'polypeptide(L)'
;MQCAYQVQASAAENFADVIWDSGKIEKSASQGIMYAGPELQSLERIYWRVKVWSDVAVESPFSQPVFFETGLYHASDWKARWIEPEREADIHAYKPAPYIRKEFNIKKGLVSARACFTDFI
;
A
#
# COMPACT_ATOMS: atom_id res chain seq x y z
N MET A 1 -5.63 30.37 2.91
CA MET A 1 -5.86 29.23 3.83
C MET A 1 -6.77 28.19 3.16
N GLN A 2 -6.56 26.88 3.35
CA GLN A 2 -7.47 25.87 2.79
C GLN A 2 -8.84 25.92 3.50
N CYS A 3 -9.92 25.93 2.73
CA CYS A 3 -11.29 25.91 3.24
C CYS A 3 -12.08 24.64 2.87
N ALA A 4 -11.68 23.95 1.80
CA ALA A 4 -12.26 22.67 1.38
C ALA A 4 -11.25 21.77 0.67
N TYR A 5 -11.56 20.48 0.58
CA TYR A 5 -10.78 19.50 -0.18
C TYR A 5 -11.68 18.49 -0.89
N GLN A 6 -11.12 17.81 -1.89
CA GLN A 6 -11.70 16.62 -2.53
C GLN A 6 -10.59 15.62 -2.79
N VAL A 7 -10.75 14.39 -2.31
CA VAL A 7 -9.82 13.27 -2.48
C VAL A 7 -10.49 12.23 -3.38
N GLN A 8 -9.74 11.73 -4.35
CA GLN A 8 -10.15 10.60 -5.18
C GLN A 8 -9.14 9.47 -5.04
N ALA A 9 -9.64 8.24 -5.07
CA ALA A 9 -8.84 7.03 -5.19
C ALA A 9 -9.28 6.22 -6.41
N SER A 10 -8.32 5.56 -7.05
CA SER A 10 -8.50 4.82 -8.31
C SER A 10 -7.62 3.58 -8.35
N ALA A 11 -8.12 2.54 -9.02
CA ALA A 11 -7.33 1.34 -9.36
C ALA A 11 -6.36 1.59 -10.53
N ALA A 12 -6.51 2.69 -11.26
CA ALA A 12 -5.69 3.04 -12.41
C ALA A 12 -5.05 4.44 -12.26
N GLU A 13 -3.78 4.58 -12.63
CA GLU A 13 -3.03 5.84 -12.50
C GLU A 13 -3.66 7.00 -13.27
N ASN A 14 -4.29 6.71 -14.40
CA ASN A 14 -4.98 7.69 -15.24
C ASN A 14 -6.38 8.06 -14.73
N PHE A 15 -6.81 7.52 -13.58
CA PHE A 15 -8.15 7.72 -13.01
C PHE A 15 -9.30 7.28 -13.92
N ALA A 16 -9.06 6.30 -14.80
CA ALA A 16 -10.12 5.68 -15.61
C ALA A 16 -11.05 4.76 -14.78
N ASP A 17 -10.60 4.33 -13.59
CA ASP A 17 -11.33 3.44 -12.69
C ASP A 17 -11.35 4.03 -11.27
N VAL A 18 -12.21 5.03 -11.04
CA VAL A 18 -12.32 5.70 -9.74
C VAL A 18 -13.14 4.82 -8.79
N ILE A 19 -12.49 4.32 -7.75
CA ILE A 19 -13.10 3.44 -6.74
C ILE A 19 -13.68 4.23 -5.56
N TRP A 20 -13.23 5.47 -5.37
CA TRP A 20 -13.74 6.35 -4.32
C TRP A 20 -13.53 7.82 -4.67
N ASP A 21 -14.53 8.64 -4.35
CA ASP A 21 -14.47 10.09 -4.42
C ASP A 21 -15.14 10.66 -3.16
N SER A 22 -14.43 11.48 -2.41
CA SER A 22 -14.98 12.13 -1.22
C SER A 22 -16.04 13.18 -1.55
N GLY A 23 -16.10 13.64 -2.80
CA GLY A 23 -16.74 14.90 -3.16
C GLY A 23 -16.03 16.09 -2.51
N LYS A 24 -16.59 17.29 -2.70
CA LYS A 24 -16.09 18.49 -2.02
C LYS A 24 -16.51 18.47 -0.55
N ILE A 25 -15.53 18.44 0.35
CA ILE A 25 -15.73 18.53 1.80
C ILE A 25 -15.29 19.92 2.27
N GLU A 26 -16.23 20.69 2.81
CA GLU A 26 -16.00 22.05 3.34
C GLU A 26 -15.39 22.03 4.75
N LYS A 27 -14.15 21.52 4.83
CA LYS A 27 -13.33 21.50 6.03
C LYS A 27 -11.91 21.94 5.71
N SER A 28 -11.30 22.67 6.63
CA SER A 28 -9.89 23.07 6.58
C SER A 28 -8.93 21.96 6.99
N ALA A 29 -9.44 20.81 7.44
CA ALA A 29 -8.62 19.65 7.80
C ALA A 29 -7.83 19.14 6.59
N SER A 30 -6.52 18.93 6.77
CA SER A 30 -5.60 18.46 5.73
C SER A 30 -4.85 17.18 6.11
N GLN A 31 -5.12 16.62 7.29
CA GLN A 31 -4.49 15.43 7.84
C GLN A 31 -5.55 14.52 8.48
N GLY A 32 -5.24 13.22 8.56
CA GLY A 32 -6.16 12.24 9.17
C GLY A 32 -7.47 12.06 8.40
N ILE A 33 -7.49 12.37 7.11
CA ILE A 33 -8.65 12.14 6.26
C ILE A 33 -8.73 10.64 5.99
N MET A 34 -9.73 10.00 6.57
CA MET A 34 -9.94 8.56 6.42
C MET A 34 -10.46 8.24 5.02
N TYR A 35 -9.89 7.22 4.41
CA TYR A 35 -10.44 6.61 3.21
C TYR A 35 -11.82 6.02 3.55
N ALA A 36 -12.83 6.36 2.74
CA ALA A 36 -14.23 5.95 2.94
C ALA A 36 -14.79 5.22 1.72
N GLY A 37 -13.92 4.60 0.92
CA GLY A 37 -14.30 3.78 -0.22
C GLY A 37 -14.47 2.30 0.14
N PRO A 38 -14.57 1.42 -0.88
CA PRO A 38 -14.66 -0.03 -0.70
C PRO A 38 -13.48 -0.62 0.07
N GLU A 39 -13.69 -1.75 0.74
CA GLU A 39 -12.62 -2.47 1.42
C GLU A 39 -11.47 -2.82 0.45
N LEU A 40 -10.25 -2.47 0.84
CA LEU A 40 -9.06 -2.73 0.04
C LEU A 40 -8.62 -4.19 0.23
N GLN A 41 -8.02 -4.75 -0.80
CA GLN A 41 -7.51 -6.12 -0.81
C GLN A 41 -6.03 -6.17 -0.45
N SER A 42 -5.53 -7.35 -0.09
CA SER A 42 -4.09 -7.58 0.13
C SER A 42 -3.28 -7.40 -1.17
N LEU A 43 -2.11 -6.75 -1.07
CA LEU A 43 -1.19 -6.47 -2.19
C LEU A 43 -1.81 -5.67 -3.35
N GLU A 44 -2.75 -4.80 -3.02
CA GLU A 44 -3.46 -3.93 -3.94
C GLU A 44 -2.79 -2.57 -4.02
N ARG A 45 -2.58 -2.07 -5.25
CA ARG A 45 -2.04 -0.72 -5.49
C ARG A 45 -3.20 0.24 -5.77
N ILE A 46 -3.28 1.29 -4.96
CA ILE A 46 -4.29 2.33 -5.07
C ILE A 46 -3.64 3.66 -5.40
N TYR A 47 -4.09 4.28 -6.48
CA TYR A 47 -3.71 5.63 -6.88
C TYR A 47 -4.65 6.63 -6.23
N TRP A 48 -4.13 7.75 -5.74
CA TRP A 48 -4.94 8.81 -5.17
C TRP A 48 -4.42 10.18 -5.58
N ARG A 49 -5.35 11.14 -5.58
CA ARG A 49 -5.08 12.55 -5.87
C ARG A 49 -6.00 13.43 -5.04
N VAL A 50 -5.58 14.67 -4.83
CA VAL A 50 -6.34 15.65 -4.05
C VAL A 50 -6.39 16.98 -4.78
N LYS A 51 -7.51 17.70 -4.65
CA LYS A 51 -7.59 19.14 -4.94
C LYS A 51 -8.17 19.88 -3.75
N VAL A 52 -7.88 21.17 -3.68
CA VAL A 52 -8.26 22.03 -2.55
C VAL A 52 -8.89 23.33 -3.04
N TRP A 53 -9.64 23.97 -2.14
CA TRP A 53 -10.12 25.34 -2.31
C TRP A 53 -9.49 26.22 -1.24
N SER A 54 -9.10 27.43 -1.65
CA SER A 54 -8.62 28.47 -0.73
C SER A 54 -9.75 29.40 -0.26
N ASP A 55 -9.46 30.20 0.76
CA ASP A 55 -10.29 31.29 1.29
C ASP A 55 -10.68 32.37 0.27
N VAL A 56 -9.93 32.52 -0.82
CA VAL A 56 -10.33 33.33 -1.99
C VAL A 56 -11.13 32.54 -3.02
N ALA A 57 -11.67 31.38 -2.63
CA ALA A 57 -12.50 30.46 -3.42
C ALA A 57 -11.85 29.97 -4.73
N VAL A 58 -10.52 30.01 -4.82
CA VAL A 58 -9.80 29.49 -5.99
C VAL A 58 -9.70 27.97 -5.85
N GLU A 59 -10.36 27.26 -6.75
CA GLU A 59 -10.21 25.82 -6.94
C GLU A 59 -8.84 25.51 -7.52
N SER A 60 -8.10 24.60 -6.88
CA SER A 60 -6.86 24.10 -7.44
C SER A 60 -7.13 23.03 -8.51
N PRO A 61 -6.23 22.82 -9.48
CA PRO A 61 -6.20 21.55 -10.19
C PRO A 61 -5.99 20.39 -9.20
N PHE A 62 -6.35 19.18 -9.61
CA PHE A 62 -5.89 17.99 -8.89
C PHE A 62 -4.36 17.93 -8.87
N SER A 63 -3.83 17.41 -7.77
CA SER A 63 -2.43 17.02 -7.65
C SER A 63 -2.07 15.99 -8.72
N GLN A 64 -0.77 15.82 -8.95
CA GLN A 64 -0.29 14.64 -9.66
C GLN A 64 -0.74 13.37 -8.92
N PRO A 65 -1.16 12.32 -9.64
CA PRO A 65 -1.40 11.00 -9.07
C PRO A 65 -0.19 10.50 -8.29
N VAL A 66 -0.44 9.99 -7.09
CA VAL A 66 0.52 9.21 -6.31
C VAL A 66 -0.16 7.92 -5.87
N PHE A 67 0.59 6.92 -5.40
CA PHE A 67 0.00 5.66 -4.99
C PHE A 67 0.47 5.21 -3.62
N PHE A 68 -0.35 4.37 -2.99
CA PHE A 68 0.08 3.49 -1.92
C PHE A 68 -0.23 2.04 -2.32
N GLU A 69 0.40 1.09 -1.65
CA GLU A 69 0.15 -0.33 -1.87
C GLU A 69 -0.13 -0.98 -0.51
N THR A 70 -1.14 -1.84 -0.46
CA THR A 70 -1.54 -2.52 0.76
C THR A 70 -0.63 -3.72 1.06
N GLY A 71 -0.53 -4.08 2.34
CA GLY A 71 0.21 -5.26 2.79
C GLY A 71 -0.62 -6.55 2.64
N LEU A 72 -0.20 -7.59 3.36
CA LEU A 72 -1.02 -8.78 3.60
C LEU A 72 -1.88 -8.54 4.85
N TYR A 73 -3.20 -8.56 4.72
CA TYR A 73 -4.12 -8.32 5.84
C TYR A 73 -4.44 -9.58 6.64
N HIS A 74 -4.57 -10.72 5.98
CA HIS A 74 -4.95 -11.97 6.64
C HIS A 74 -3.80 -12.98 6.64
N ALA A 75 -3.74 -13.79 7.71
CA ALA A 75 -2.81 -14.92 7.77
C ALA A 75 -3.00 -15.88 6.59
N SER A 76 -4.23 -16.02 6.08
CA SER A 76 -4.57 -16.84 4.91
C SER A 76 -4.01 -16.31 3.59
N ASP A 77 -3.62 -15.03 3.51
CA ASP A 77 -3.02 -14.46 2.30
C ASP A 77 -1.56 -14.89 2.14
N TRP A 78 -0.94 -15.38 3.23
CA TRP A 78 0.37 -15.98 3.20
C TRP A 78 0.32 -17.33 2.48
N LYS A 79 1.06 -17.41 1.38
CA LYS A 79 1.33 -18.68 0.67
C LYS A 79 2.63 -19.34 1.13
N ALA A 80 3.36 -18.71 2.04
CA ALA A 80 4.62 -19.18 2.58
C ALA A 80 4.40 -20.01 3.86
N ARG A 81 5.46 -20.69 4.31
CA ARG A 81 5.53 -21.35 5.61
C ARG A 81 6.82 -20.91 6.28
N TRP A 82 6.82 -20.95 7.62
CA TRP A 82 8.05 -20.81 8.39
C TRP A 82 9.06 -21.87 7.95
N ILE A 83 10.30 -21.43 7.78
CA ILE A 83 11.43 -22.28 7.46
C ILE A 83 12.52 -22.01 8.49
N GLU A 84 13.11 -23.08 9.00
CA GLU A 84 14.18 -23.03 9.99
C GLU A 84 15.41 -23.71 9.41
N PRO A 85 16.62 -23.18 9.66
CA PRO A 85 17.86 -23.79 9.17
C PRO A 85 18.14 -25.15 9.84
N GLU A 86 17.56 -25.38 11.02
CA GLU A 86 17.82 -26.55 11.86
C GLU A 86 16.51 -27.16 12.34
N ARG A 87 16.53 -28.46 12.67
CA ARG A 87 15.36 -29.17 13.21
C ARG A 87 15.24 -29.07 14.73
N GLU A 88 16.34 -28.77 15.41
CA GLU A 88 16.43 -28.67 16.87
C GLU A 88 17.18 -27.39 17.22
N ALA A 89 16.57 -26.55 18.06
CA ALA A 89 17.16 -25.31 18.53
C ALA A 89 17.98 -25.58 19.80
N ASP A 90 19.29 -25.33 19.74
CA ASP A 90 20.15 -25.25 20.92
C ASP A 90 20.35 -23.78 21.28
N ILE A 91 19.66 -23.34 22.34
CA ILE A 91 19.69 -21.95 22.82
C ILE A 91 21.02 -21.56 23.48
N HIS A 92 21.90 -22.53 23.73
CA HIS A 92 23.20 -22.31 24.37
C HIS A 92 24.37 -22.37 23.37
N ALA A 93 24.11 -22.83 22.15
CA ALA A 93 25.12 -22.85 21.08
C ALA A 93 25.21 -21.47 20.40
N TYR A 94 26.42 -20.92 20.32
CA TYR A 94 26.70 -19.80 19.44
C TYR A 94 26.71 -20.29 17.99
N LYS A 95 25.79 -19.79 17.17
CA LYS A 95 25.66 -20.16 15.75
C LYS A 95 25.80 -18.91 14.88
N PRO A 96 26.50 -19.01 13.73
CA PRO A 96 26.54 -17.92 12.77
C PRO A 96 25.13 -17.70 12.18
N ALA A 97 24.89 -16.48 11.67
CA ALA A 97 23.64 -16.16 11.00
C ALA A 97 23.42 -17.12 9.80
N PRO A 98 22.26 -17.79 9.72
CA PRO A 98 22.00 -18.76 8.66
C PRO A 98 21.85 -18.07 7.29
N TYR A 99 22.37 -18.70 6.24
CA TYR A 99 22.17 -18.26 4.86
C TYR A 99 21.09 -19.10 4.18
N ILE A 100 19.99 -18.47 3.78
CA ILE A 100 18.86 -19.12 3.10
C ILE A 100 18.81 -18.62 1.65
N ARG A 101 18.74 -19.57 0.71
CA ARG A 101 18.70 -19.28 -0.73
C ARG A 101 17.67 -20.13 -1.45
N LYS A 102 16.94 -19.49 -2.37
CA LYS A 102 16.03 -20.16 -3.29
C LYS A 102 16.13 -19.54 -4.68
N GLU A 103 16.29 -20.37 -5.70
CA GLU A 103 16.21 -19.96 -7.11
C GLU A 103 14.79 -20.17 -7.63
N PHE A 104 14.38 -19.31 -8.56
CA PHE A 104 13.14 -19.47 -9.31
C PHE A 104 13.28 -18.79 -10.68
N ASN A 105 12.47 -19.25 -11.63
CA ASN A 105 12.44 -18.69 -12.98
C ASN A 105 11.37 -17.60 -13.09
N ILE A 106 11.69 -16.50 -13.80
CA ILE A 106 10.75 -15.42 -14.08
C ILE A 106 10.06 -15.67 -15.43
N LYS A 107 8.74 -15.49 -15.46
CA LYS A 107 7.95 -15.59 -16.69
C LYS A 107 8.18 -14.35 -17.56
N LYS A 108 8.25 -14.55 -18.88
CA LYS A 108 8.31 -13.44 -19.85
C LYS A 108 7.07 -12.54 -19.67
N GLY A 109 7.29 -11.22 -19.67
CA GLY A 109 6.22 -10.23 -19.51
C GLY A 109 5.84 -9.90 -18.06
N LEU A 110 6.68 -10.26 -17.08
CA LEU A 110 6.50 -9.80 -15.70
C LEU A 110 6.53 -8.26 -15.63
N VAL A 111 5.46 -7.66 -15.11
CA VAL A 111 5.32 -6.19 -14.97
C VAL A 111 5.71 -5.70 -13.58
N SER A 112 5.42 -6.49 -12.54
CA SER A 112 5.74 -6.16 -11.16
C SER A 112 5.88 -7.42 -10.30
N ALA A 113 6.65 -7.31 -9.21
CA ALA A 113 6.81 -8.36 -8.20
C ALA A 113 6.89 -7.73 -6.80
N ARG A 114 6.42 -8.47 -5.80
CA ARG A 114 6.48 -8.09 -4.37
C ARG A 114 7.17 -9.20 -3.59
N ALA A 115 7.98 -8.81 -2.61
CA ALA A 115 8.57 -9.72 -1.65
C ALA A 115 7.99 -9.41 -0.27
N CYS A 116 7.19 -10.35 0.26
CA CYS A 116 6.68 -10.30 1.62
C CYS A 116 7.46 -11.33 2.43
N PHE A 117 8.20 -10.87 3.43
CA PHE A 117 8.96 -11.73 4.33
C PHE A 117 8.91 -11.16 5.74
N THR A 118 9.11 -12.04 6.70
CA THR A 118 9.22 -11.73 8.12
C THR A 118 10.15 -12.77 8.75
N ASP A 119 10.87 -12.37 9.79
CA ASP A 119 11.77 -13.20 10.57
C ASP A 119 11.56 -12.95 12.07
N PHE A 120 11.96 -13.91 12.89
CA PHE A 120 12.08 -13.72 14.33
C PHE A 120 13.56 -13.58 14.67
N ILE A 121 13.89 -12.59 15.50
CA ILE A 121 15.23 -12.36 16.07
C ILE A 121 15.38 -13.18 17.35
#